data_AF-A0A5Q4D9N5-F1
#
_entry.id   AF-A0A5Q4D9N5-F1
#
_cell.length_a   1.000
_cell.length_b   1.000
_cell.length_c   1.000
_cell.angle_alpha   90.00
_cell.angle_beta   90.00
_cell.angle_gamma   90.00
#
_symmetry.space_group_name_H-M   'P 1'
#
loop_
_entity.id
_entity.type
_entity.pdbx_description
1 polymer ?
#
loop_
_entity_poly.entity_id
_entity_poly.type
_entity_poly.pdbx_seq_one_letter_code
_entity_poly.pdbx_strand_id
1 'polypeptide(L)'
;MPCRIDLERTHEHLHAHVELLGFLPEPGDSVRVEDDFVTLDYGTTETREAEAVVTRASALRRAWTRFTGRFEFYELYDVGFE
;
A
#
# COMPACT_ATOMS: atom_id res chain seq x y z
N MET A 1 -12.52 -7.07 -0.60
CA MET A 1 -12.02 -7.80 0.59
C MET A 1 -11.84 -6.82 1.73
N PRO A 2 -12.18 -7.17 2.98
CA PRO A 2 -12.16 -6.19 4.06
C PRO A 2 -10.71 -5.79 4.39
N CYS A 3 -10.49 -4.49 4.57
CA CYS A 3 -9.23 -3.91 4.98
C CYS A 3 -9.44 -2.80 5.99
N ARG A 4 -8.41 -2.54 6.79
CA ARG A 4 -8.37 -1.43 7.74
C ARG A 4 -7.35 -0.42 7.27
N ILE A 5 -7.71 0.85 7.33
CA ILE A 5 -6.90 1.95 6.85
C ILE A 5 -6.63 2.86 8.02
N ASP A 6 -5.36 3.11 8.29
CA ASP A 6 -4.90 4.01 9.33
C ASP A 6 -4.30 5.25 8.67
N LEU A 7 -4.93 6.39 8.94
CA LEU A 7 -4.59 7.67 8.35
C LEU A 7 -4.14 8.61 9.46
N GLU A 8 -2.97 9.18 9.29
CA GLU A 8 -2.50 10.24 10.18
C GLU A 8 -1.98 11.41 9.36
N ARG A 9 -2.45 12.60 9.72
CA ARG A 9 -1.94 13.87 9.21
C ARG A 9 -1.76 14.81 10.39
N THR A 10 -0.67 14.65 11.11
CA THR A 10 -0.25 15.52 12.22
C THR A 10 1.07 16.21 11.88
N HIS A 11 1.54 17.07 12.78
CA HIS A 11 2.88 17.65 12.65
C HIS A 11 3.98 16.59 12.80
N GLU A 12 3.72 15.55 13.58
CA GLU A 12 4.69 14.52 13.94
C GLU A 12 4.72 13.40 12.90
N HIS A 13 3.57 13.11 12.28
CA HIS A 13 3.41 11.98 11.39
C HIS A 13 2.47 12.28 10.20
N LEU A 14 2.88 11.83 9.01
CA LEU A 14 2.06 11.85 7.80
C LEU A 14 2.10 10.46 7.15
N HIS A 15 1.04 9.68 7.31
CA HIS A 15 0.99 8.33 6.73
C HIS A 15 -0.42 7.86 6.40
N ALA A 16 -0.48 6.87 5.49
CA ALA A 16 -1.68 6.15 5.14
C ALA A 16 -1.33 4.65 5.06
N HIS A 17 -1.53 3.94 6.16
CA HIS A 17 -1.23 2.52 6.26
C HIS A 17 -2.47 1.68 5.95
N VAL A 18 -2.34 0.67 5.11
CA VAL A 18 -3.44 -0.24 4.76
C VAL A 18 -3.11 -1.64 5.26
N GLU A 19 -3.99 -2.18 6.10
CA GLU A 19 -3.94 -3.55 6.58
C GLU A 19 -5.03 -4.38 5.91
N LEU A 20 -4.61 -5.40 5.17
CA LEU A 20 -5.54 -6.33 4.54
C LEU A 20 -5.91 -7.44 5.53
N LEU A 21 -7.20 -7.55 5.87
CA LEU A 21 -7.65 -8.49 6.90
C LEU A 21 -7.64 -9.92 6.35
N GLY A 22 -6.73 -10.74 6.86
CA GLY A 22 -6.59 -12.15 6.49
C GLY A 22 -5.92 -12.40 5.13
N PHE A 23 -5.25 -11.40 4.56
CA PHE A 23 -4.53 -11.55 3.30
C PHE A 23 -3.16 -10.87 3.36
N LEU A 24 -2.11 -11.61 3.01
CA LEU A 24 -0.76 -11.07 2.86
C LEU A 24 -0.45 -10.97 1.37
N PRO A 25 -0.29 -9.76 0.81
CA PRO A 25 0.04 -9.58 -0.60
C PRO A 25 1.46 -10.08 -0.89
N GLU A 26 1.62 -10.74 -2.03
CA GLU A 26 2.92 -11.23 -2.50
C GLU A 26 3.52 -10.25 -3.54
N PRO A 27 4.84 -10.30 -3.78
CA PRO A 27 5.47 -9.48 -4.81
C PRO A 27 4.78 -9.60 -6.18
N GLY A 28 4.36 -8.45 -6.72
CA GLY A 28 3.63 -8.34 -7.99
C GLY A 28 2.11 -8.27 -7.85
N ASP A 29 1.55 -8.60 -6.69
CA ASP A 29 0.13 -8.35 -6.41
C ASP A 29 -0.12 -6.85 -6.32
N SER A 30 -1.24 -6.39 -6.88
CA SER A 30 -1.69 -4.99 -6.81
C SER A 30 -2.92 -4.90 -5.91
N VAL A 31 -2.89 -3.95 -4.99
CA VAL A 31 -3.98 -3.70 -4.05
C VAL A 31 -4.59 -2.35 -4.39
N ARG A 32 -5.89 -2.33 -4.65
CA ARG A 32 -6.65 -1.11 -4.86
C ARG A 32 -7.70 -1.04 -3.75
N VAL A 33 -7.57 -0.05 -2.88
CA VAL A 33 -8.63 0.28 -1.93
C VAL A 33 -9.76 0.96 -2.71
N GLU A 34 -10.99 0.51 -2.50
CA GLU A 34 -12.20 1.17 -2.98
C GLU A 34 -12.70 2.11 -1.91
N ASP A 35 -12.13 3.31 -1.87
CA ASP A 35 -12.53 4.35 -0.94
C ASP A 35 -12.43 5.73 -1.61
N ASP A 36 -13.27 6.64 -1.17
CA ASP A 36 -13.43 8.01 -1.68
C ASP A 36 -12.65 9.01 -0.80
N PHE A 37 -11.44 8.66 -0.37
CA PHE A 37 -10.59 9.56 0.42
C PHE A 37 -10.18 10.79 -0.39
N VAL A 38 -10.92 11.88 -0.26
CA VAL A 38 -10.60 13.15 -0.94
C VAL A 38 -9.77 14.07 -0.04
N THR A 39 -9.89 13.99 1.29
CA THR A 39 -9.17 14.90 2.20
C THR A 39 -9.19 14.43 3.66
N LEU A 40 -8.03 14.42 4.32
CA LEU A 40 -7.88 14.32 5.77
C LEU A 40 -7.45 15.69 6.32
N ASP A 41 -8.10 16.18 7.37
CA ASP A 41 -7.76 17.48 7.97
C ASP A 41 -6.38 17.44 8.66
N TYR A 42 -5.73 18.60 8.80
CA TYR A 42 -4.46 18.67 9.52
C TYR A 42 -4.70 18.61 11.03
N GLY A 43 -3.91 17.77 11.72
CA GLY A 43 -4.05 17.47 13.14
C GLY A 43 -4.95 16.28 13.46
N THR A 44 -5.34 15.47 12.46
CA THR A 44 -6.24 14.32 12.68
C THR A 44 -5.56 12.98 12.47
N THR A 45 -5.95 12.02 13.31
CA THR A 45 -5.65 10.60 13.20
C THR A 45 -6.96 9.85 13.11
N GLU A 46 -7.11 8.99 12.12
CA GLU A 46 -8.34 8.25 11.89
C GLU A 46 -8.07 6.84 11.36
N THR A 47 -8.77 5.86 11.95
CA THR A 47 -8.75 4.48 11.48
C THR A 47 -10.15 4.09 10.99
N ARG A 48 -10.24 3.53 9.78
CA ARG A 48 -11.51 3.10 9.16
C ARG A 48 -11.45 1.69 8.59
N GLU A 49 -12.61 1.06 8.48
CA GLU A 49 -12.78 -0.18 7.72
C GLU A 49 -13.27 0.15 6.30
N ALA A 50 -12.65 -0.48 5.31
CA ALA A 50 -12.94 -0.29 3.89
C ALA A 50 -12.85 -1.62 3.14
N GLU A 51 -13.19 -1.59 1.85
CA GLU A 51 -12.97 -2.70 0.95
C GLU A 51 -11.79 -2.45 0.02
N ALA A 52 -11.00 -3.50 -0.23
CA ALA A 52 -9.94 -3.50 -1.22
C ALA A 52 -10.15 -4.61 -2.26
N VAL A 53 -9.80 -4.32 -3.51
CA VAL A 53 -9.67 -5.26 -4.61
C VAL A 53 -8.20 -5.63 -4.75
N VAL A 54 -7.88 -6.90 -4.59
CA VAL A 54 -6.53 -7.41 -4.82
C VAL A 54 -6.46 -8.11 -6.17
N THR A 55 -5.59 -7.61 -7.04
CA THR A 55 -5.26 -8.24 -8.32
C THR A 55 -3.98 -9.03 -8.16
N ARG A 56 -4.08 -10.36 -8.20
CA ARG A 56 -2.94 -11.28 -8.09
C ARG A 56 -2.04 -11.20 -9.33
N ALA A 57 -0.72 -11.17 -9.15
CA ALA A 57 0.22 -11.38 -10.25
C ALA A 57 0.14 -12.82 -10.77
N SER A 58 0.11 -12.97 -12.10
CA SER A 58 0.19 -14.27 -12.76
C SER A 58 1.51 -14.97 -12.42
N ALA A 59 1.50 -16.31 -12.35
CA ALA A 59 2.67 -17.11 -11.99
C ALA A 59 3.89 -16.85 -12.92
N LEU A 60 3.64 -16.52 -14.19
CA LEU A 60 4.65 -16.09 -15.15
C LEU A 60 5.28 -14.74 -14.78
N ARG A 61 4.49 -13.75 -14.37
CA ARG A 61 5.00 -12.45 -13.89
C ARG A 61 5.77 -12.61 -12.59
N ARG A 62 5.32 -13.45 -11.65
CA ARG A 62 6.06 -13.78 -10.42
C ARG A 62 7.39 -14.47 -10.67
N ALA A 63 7.42 -15.44 -11.59
CA ALA A 63 8.66 -16.11 -11.99
C ALA A 63 9.61 -15.14 -12.70
N TRP A 64 9.08 -14.25 -13.54
CA TRP A 64 9.85 -13.20 -14.20
C TRP A 64 10.39 -12.18 -13.18
N THR A 65 9.58 -11.64 -12.26
CA THR A 65 10.04 -10.75 -11.18
C THR A 65 11.09 -11.42 -10.28
N ARG A 66 10.99 -12.72 -9.99
CA ARG A 66 12.04 -13.43 -9.25
C ARG A 66 13.32 -13.63 -10.06
N PHE A 67 13.22 -13.67 -11.39
CA PHE A 67 14.35 -13.83 -12.31
C PHE A 67 15.02 -12.49 -12.64
N THR A 68 14.25 -11.43 -12.89
CA THR A 68 14.71 -10.06 -13.18
C THR A 68 14.96 -9.22 -11.93
N GLY A 69 14.34 -9.52 -10.79
CA GLY A 69 14.57 -8.82 -9.52
C GLY A 69 15.99 -9.00 -8.97
N ARG A 70 16.78 -9.94 -9.51
CA ARG A 70 18.23 -10.02 -9.24
C ARG A 70 19.07 -9.15 -10.19
N PHE A 71 18.47 -8.61 -11.25
CA PHE A 71 19.09 -7.71 -12.23
C PHE A 71 18.66 -6.25 -12.07
N GLU A 72 17.48 -6.00 -11.52
CA GLU A 72 16.98 -4.65 -11.25
C GLU A 72 17.28 -4.25 -9.79
N PHE A 73 18.50 -3.77 -9.55
CA PHE A 73 18.75 -2.76 -8.52
C PHE A 73 17.91 -1.53 -8.89
N TYR A 74 16.63 -1.50 -8.51
CA TYR A 74 15.89 -0.24 -8.49
C TYR A 74 16.12 0.41 -7.14
N GLU A 75 16.95 1.45 -7.20
CA GLU A 75 17.21 2.46 -6.18
C GLU A 75 16.06 2.65 -5.21
N LEU A 76 16.40 2.59 -3.93
CA LEU A 76 15.56 3.00 -2.82
C LEU A 76 15.35 4.52 -2.93
N TYR A 77 14.23 4.96 -3.51
CA TYR A 77 13.88 6.38 -3.54
C TYR A 77 13.28 6.76 -2.17
N ASP A 78 14.16 7.17 -1.26
CA ASP A 78 13.79 7.81 0.00
C ASP A 78 13.36 9.25 -0.32
N VAL A 79 12.06 9.54 -0.25
CA VAL A 79 11.58 10.92 -0.29
C VAL A 79 11.66 11.50 1.12
N GLY A 80 12.81 12.10 1.43
CA GLY A 80 12.92 13.03 2.56
C GLY A 80 12.05 14.25 2.27
N PHE A 81 11.13 14.56 3.17
CA PHE A 81 10.34 15.80 3.12
C PHE A 81 11.15 16.91 3.83
N GLU A 82 11.49 17.97 3.09
CA GLU A 82 11.88 19.27 3.65
C GLU A 82 10.65 20.12 4.02
#